data_AF-A0A0D0C5M7-F1
#
_entry.id   AF-A0A0D0C5M7-F1
#
_cell.length_a   1.000
_cell.length_b   1.000
_cell.length_c   1.000
_cell.angle_alpha   90.00
_cell.angle_beta   90.00
_cell.angle_gamma   90.00
#
_symmetry.space_group_name_H-M   'P 1'
#
loop_
_entity.id
_entity.type
_entity.pdbx_description
1 polymer ?
#
loop_
_entity_poly.entity_id
_entity_poly.type
_entity_poly.pdbx_seq_one_letter_code
_entity_poly.pdbx_strand_id
1 'polypeptide(L)'
;MPPRSAFFPLKTLTVRHGNLIPLFSAFSLYTFPSLNTLHLKPDKDIKLKPNIWFNFDPFMAFLERSSCLLTTLFIEGLSLSDIQLVRLLRHVPTLRDLTIIDTDIAGSFSPISKQFIESLHTSRTSDLRLEAEPLIPRLHSLTLDTGATAFRDKVVIDMVRSRWIPSVISSANGISSSIKEGLPPVDCLREFTMKFRNRSNPGDVYEPLDLTEKNGMRLVITWKK
;
A
#
# COMPACT_ATOMS: atom_id res chain seq x y z
N MET A 1 -11.36 1.55 42.78
CA MET A 1 -11.03 0.92 41.48
C MET A 1 -12.17 1.21 40.52
N PRO A 2 -11.96 1.97 39.44
CA PRO A 2 -12.98 2.13 38.42
C PRO A 2 -13.20 0.77 37.73
N PRO A 3 -14.45 0.43 37.34
CA PRO A 3 -14.73 -0.79 36.61
C PRO A 3 -13.91 -0.80 35.32
N ARG A 4 -13.17 -1.89 35.08
CA ARG A 4 -12.53 -2.17 33.79
C ARG A 4 -13.66 -2.32 32.77
N SER A 5 -14.02 -1.23 32.11
CA SER A 5 -14.88 -1.26 30.95
C SER A 5 -14.29 -2.26 29.97
N ALA A 6 -15.04 -3.33 29.70
CA ALA A 6 -14.68 -4.33 28.72
C ALA A 6 -14.77 -3.67 27.33
N PHE A 7 -13.75 -2.92 26.95
CA PHE A 7 -13.61 -2.41 25.60
C PHE A 7 -13.36 -3.62 24.70
N PHE A 8 -14.36 -3.94 23.85
CA PHE A 8 -14.17 -4.91 22.80
C PHE A 8 -13.00 -4.48 21.91
N PRO A 9 -12.12 -5.41 21.51
CA PRO A 9 -10.98 -5.08 20.67
C PRO A 9 -11.48 -4.59 19.31
N LEU A 10 -11.29 -3.30 19.03
CA LEU A 10 -11.60 -2.72 17.73
C LEU A 10 -10.62 -3.27 16.68
N LYS A 11 -11.11 -4.08 15.74
CA LYS A 11 -10.30 -4.66 14.66
C LYS A 11 -10.24 -3.81 13.40
N THR A 12 -11.28 -3.01 13.16
CA THR A 12 -11.42 -2.20 11.95
C THR A 12 -11.67 -0.74 12.32
N LEU A 13 -10.89 0.16 11.73
CA LEU A 13 -11.04 1.61 11.87
C LEU A 13 -11.23 2.22 10.49
N THR A 14 -12.27 3.04 10.33
CA THR A 14 -12.42 3.89 9.15
C THR A 14 -12.26 5.34 9.60
N VAL A 15 -11.24 6.00 9.05
CA VAL A 15 -11.00 7.43 9.23
C VAL A 15 -11.50 8.14 7.98
N ARG A 16 -12.44 9.06 8.16
CA ARG A 16 -12.84 9.97 7.10
C ARG A 16 -11.99 11.22 7.18
N HIS A 17 -11.34 11.57 6.08
CA HIS A 17 -10.51 12.77 5.97
C HIS A 17 -11.29 13.86 5.22
N GLY A 18 -11.20 15.08 5.73
CA GLY A 18 -11.87 16.25 5.18
C GLY A 18 -11.02 17.50 5.40
N ASN A 19 -11.39 18.61 4.75
CA ASN A 19 -10.71 19.92 4.87
C ASN A 19 -11.11 20.67 6.14
N LEU A 20 -11.17 19.99 7.28
CA LEU A 20 -11.35 20.69 8.54
C LEU A 20 -10.02 21.37 8.93
N ILE A 21 -10.13 22.63 9.36
CA ILE A 21 -9.01 23.39 9.94
C ILE A 21 -8.37 22.51 11.02
N PRO A 22 -7.03 22.38 11.08
CA PRO A 22 -6.31 21.43 11.96
C PRO A 22 -6.34 21.86 13.43
N LEU A 23 -7.52 22.19 13.96
CA LEU A 23 -7.66 22.62 15.35
C LEU A 23 -7.40 21.43 16.28
N PHE A 24 -7.87 20.22 15.94
CA PHE A 24 -7.67 19.03 16.78
C PHE A 24 -7.59 17.74 15.96
N SER A 25 -6.58 16.91 16.27
CA SER A 25 -6.50 15.54 15.75
C SER A 25 -7.06 14.56 16.79
N ALA A 26 -8.08 13.80 16.42
CA ALA A 26 -8.66 12.79 17.30
C ALA A 26 -7.69 11.61 17.56
N PHE A 27 -6.67 11.45 16.72
CA PHE A 27 -5.69 10.36 16.82
C PHE A 27 -4.94 10.33 18.15
N SER A 28 -4.76 11.46 18.84
CA SER A 28 -4.08 11.48 20.15
C SER A 28 -4.90 10.82 21.27
N LEU A 29 -6.22 10.68 21.09
CA LEU A 29 -7.14 10.21 22.12
C LEU A 29 -7.36 8.69 22.13
N TYR A 30 -6.89 7.99 21.10
CA TYR A 30 -7.23 6.58 20.88
C TYR A 30 -6.00 5.69 20.77
N THR A 31 -6.08 4.46 21.29
CA THR A 31 -5.06 3.43 21.07
C THR A 31 -5.78 2.14 20.76
N PHE A 32 -5.48 1.52 19.62
CA PHE A 32 -6.19 0.32 19.16
C PHE A 32 -5.21 -0.82 18.87
N PRO A 33 -4.72 -1.53 19.91
CA PRO A 33 -3.69 -2.56 19.74
C PRO A 33 -4.16 -3.79 18.94
N SER A 34 -5.47 -4.02 18.90
CA SER A 34 -6.07 -5.11 18.12
C SER A 34 -6.48 -4.71 16.70
N LEU A 35 -6.15 -3.48 16.27
CA LEU A 35 -6.47 -3.00 14.94
C LEU A 35 -5.71 -3.81 13.88
N ASN A 36 -6.41 -4.35 12.91
CA ASN A 36 -5.80 -5.07 11.79
C ASN A 36 -6.23 -4.50 10.42
N THR A 37 -7.31 -3.73 10.38
CA THR A 37 -7.87 -3.16 9.15
C THR A 37 -8.06 -1.65 9.32
N LEU A 38 -7.47 -0.87 8.42
CA LEU A 38 -7.56 0.58 8.43
C LEU A 38 -8.00 1.10 7.07
N HIS A 39 -9.06 1.89 7.06
CA HIS A 39 -9.56 2.57 5.86
C HIS A 39 -9.42 4.08 6.03
N LEU A 40 -8.71 4.74 5.12
CA LEU A 40 -8.62 6.19 4.99
C LEU A 40 -9.47 6.60 3.78
N LYS A 41 -10.61 7.25 4.02
CA LYS A 41 -11.59 7.56 2.98
C LYS A 41 -11.92 9.05 2.96
N PRO A 42 -12.27 9.64 1.81
CA PRO A 42 -12.72 11.02 1.78
C PRO A 42 -14.04 11.14 2.54
N ASP A 43 -14.24 12.29 3.18
CA ASP A 43 -15.56 12.67 3.66
C ASP A 43 -16.44 13.05 2.46
N LYS A 44 -17.62 12.42 2.34
CA LYS A 44 -18.53 12.61 1.21
C LYS A 44 -19.18 13.98 1.20
N ASP A 45 -19.29 14.59 2.38
CA ASP A 45 -20.01 15.85 2.56
C ASP A 45 -19.12 17.08 2.32
N ILE A 46 -17.80 16.88 2.14
CA ILE A 46 -16.82 17.95 2.01
C ILE A 46 -16.13 17.87 0.64
N LYS A 47 -16.30 18.91 -0.20
CA LYS A 47 -15.52 19.05 -1.43
C LYS A 47 -14.04 19.21 -1.07
N LEU A 48 -13.25 18.18 -1.35
CA LEU A 48 -11.82 18.21 -1.13
C LEU A 48 -11.16 19.15 -2.16
N LYS A 49 -10.58 20.24 -1.67
CA LYS A 49 -9.41 20.81 -2.35
C LYS A 49 -8.26 19.82 -2.19
N PRO A 50 -7.53 19.49 -3.26
CA PRO A 50 -6.33 18.65 -3.16
C PRO A 50 -5.32 19.38 -2.29
N ASN A 51 -5.28 18.98 -1.02
CA ASN A 51 -4.42 19.58 -0.01
C ASN A 51 -3.61 18.47 0.66
N ILE A 52 -2.45 18.87 1.15
CA ILE A 52 -1.56 18.04 1.96
C ILE A 52 -2.33 17.59 3.21
N TRP A 53 -2.28 16.29 3.53
CA TRP A 53 -2.95 15.76 4.71
C TRP A 53 -2.25 16.22 6.00
N PHE A 54 -2.83 17.21 6.68
CA PHE A 54 -2.28 17.80 7.91
C PHE A 54 -2.26 16.85 9.12
N ASN A 55 -3.07 15.79 9.11
CA ASN A 55 -3.14 14.83 10.21
C ASN A 55 -2.10 13.69 10.08
N PHE A 56 -1.15 13.77 9.14
CA PHE A 56 -0.19 12.69 8.92
C PHE A 56 0.66 12.39 10.16
N ASP A 57 1.28 13.39 10.80
CA ASP A 57 2.13 13.13 11.98
C ASP A 57 1.32 12.65 13.20
N PRO A 58 0.17 13.25 13.57
CA PRO A 58 -0.71 12.69 14.59
C PRO A 58 -1.16 11.25 14.30
N PHE A 59 -1.41 10.94 13.03
CA PHE A 59 -1.76 9.60 12.59
C PHE A 59 -0.59 8.60 12.75
N MET A 60 0.63 8.98 12.39
CA MET A 60 1.82 8.15 12.61
C MET A 60 2.04 7.87 14.10
N ALA A 61 1.92 8.89 14.95
CA ALA A 61 2.01 8.74 16.41
C ALA A 61 0.92 7.81 16.97
N PHE A 62 -0.26 7.79 16.35
CA PHE A 62 -1.33 6.83 16.68
C PHE A 62 -0.97 5.39 16.31
N LEU A 63 -0.37 5.16 15.13
CA LEU A 63 0.06 3.83 14.72
C LEU A 63 1.17 3.29 15.63
N GLU A 64 2.17 4.12 15.93
CA GLU A 64 3.26 3.78 16.85
C GLU A 64 2.73 3.38 18.23
N ARG A 65 1.90 4.24 18.84
CA ARG A 65 1.30 3.97 20.16
C ARG A 65 0.38 2.77 20.16
N SER A 66 -0.34 2.53 19.07
CA SER A 66 -1.22 1.36 18.95
C SER A 66 -0.42 0.06 18.80
N SER A 67 0.78 0.11 18.20
CA SER A 67 1.62 -1.08 17.95
C SER A 67 0.83 -2.23 17.33
N CYS A 68 -0.13 -1.88 16.46
CA CYS A 68 -1.11 -2.80 15.94
C CYS A 68 -0.57 -3.56 14.72
N LEU A 69 -0.95 -4.83 14.57
CA LEU A 69 -0.52 -5.69 13.47
C LEU A 69 -1.43 -5.48 12.25
N LEU A 70 -1.29 -4.32 11.60
CA LEU A 70 -2.12 -3.98 10.45
C LEU A 70 -1.86 -4.95 9.29
N THR A 71 -2.91 -5.63 8.85
CA THR A 71 -2.88 -6.55 7.70
C THR A 71 -3.53 -5.95 6.47
N THR A 72 -4.45 -5.01 6.63
CA THR A 72 -5.21 -4.41 5.53
C THR A 72 -5.22 -2.89 5.64
N LEU A 73 -4.79 -2.22 4.57
CA LEU A 73 -4.75 -0.77 4.45
C LEU A 73 -5.43 -0.37 3.14
N PHE A 74 -6.47 0.44 3.29
CA PHE A 74 -7.24 1.00 2.18
C PHE A 74 -7.13 2.52 2.22
N ILE A 75 -6.65 3.11 1.14
CA ILE A 75 -6.49 4.56 0.98
C ILE A 75 -7.28 5.00 -0.24
N GLU A 76 -8.23 5.90 -0.05
CA GLU A 76 -9.06 6.46 -1.11
C GLU A 76 -9.06 7.98 -1.00
N GLY A 77 -8.84 8.64 -2.14
CA GLY A 77 -8.93 10.10 -2.27
C GLY A 77 -7.96 10.89 -1.39
N LEU A 78 -6.94 10.25 -0.81
CA LEU A 78 -5.99 10.88 0.11
C LEU A 78 -4.69 11.26 -0.63
N SER A 79 -4.40 12.55 -0.67
CA SER A 79 -3.14 13.07 -1.23
C SER A 79 -2.00 12.88 -0.23
N LEU A 80 -1.17 11.86 -0.45
CA LEU A 80 0.08 11.63 0.28
C LEU A 80 1.26 11.82 -0.66
N SER A 81 2.32 12.47 -0.18
CA SER A 81 3.60 12.46 -0.90
C SER A 81 4.22 11.06 -0.86
N ASP A 82 5.11 10.75 -1.80
CA ASP A 82 5.79 9.46 -1.81
C ASP A 82 6.57 9.20 -0.51
N ILE A 83 7.18 10.24 0.06
CA ILE A 83 7.89 10.17 1.36
C ILE A 83 6.92 9.79 2.48
N GLN A 84 5.74 10.40 2.54
CA GLN A 84 4.72 10.09 3.55
C GLN A 84 4.21 8.66 3.40
N LEU A 85 3.94 8.23 2.16
CA LEU A 85 3.44 6.89 1.89
C LEU A 85 4.49 5.81 2.22
N VAL A 86 5.75 6.03 1.85
CA VAL A 86 6.86 5.14 2.24
C VAL A 86 7.03 5.10 3.76
N ARG A 87 6.99 6.25 4.44
CA ARG A 87 7.08 6.32 5.90
C ARG A 87 5.93 5.55 6.56
N LEU A 88 4.70 5.69 6.06
CA LEU A 88 3.56 4.92 6.53
C LEU A 88 3.78 3.41 6.36
N LEU A 89 4.15 2.96 5.16
CA LEU A 89 4.33 1.53 4.88
C LEU A 89 5.43 0.88 5.73
N ARG A 90 6.51 1.60 6.04
CA ARG A 90 7.55 1.11 6.97
C ARG A 90 7.04 0.80 8.38
N HIS A 91 5.99 1.49 8.83
CA HIS A 91 5.41 1.26 10.16
C HIS A 91 4.42 0.09 10.19
N VAL A 92 4.07 -0.48 9.04
CA VAL A 92 3.12 -1.59 8.94
C VAL A 92 3.71 -2.77 8.14
N PRO A 93 4.84 -3.35 8.57
CA PRO A 93 5.51 -4.42 7.84
C PRO A 93 4.68 -5.71 7.73
N THR A 94 3.63 -5.86 8.55
CA THR A 94 2.68 -6.99 8.53
C THR A 94 1.61 -6.88 7.45
N LEU A 95 1.59 -5.80 6.67
CA LEU A 95 0.56 -5.52 5.69
C LEU A 95 0.53 -6.60 4.59
N ARG A 96 -0.66 -7.17 4.38
CA ARG A 96 -0.95 -8.18 3.37
C ARG A 96 -1.76 -7.64 2.21
N ASP A 97 -2.68 -6.73 2.49
CA ASP A 97 -3.61 -6.16 1.52
C ASP A 97 -3.46 -4.64 1.48
N LEU A 98 -3.01 -4.12 0.34
CA LEU A 98 -2.88 -2.69 0.10
C LEU A 98 -3.78 -2.28 -1.07
N THR A 99 -4.68 -1.34 -0.81
CA THR A 99 -5.50 -0.71 -1.85
C THR A 99 -5.29 0.79 -1.82
N ILE A 100 -4.92 1.38 -2.95
CA ILE A 100 -4.78 2.83 -3.12
C ILE A 100 -5.61 3.26 -4.32
N ILE A 101 -6.50 4.21 -4.10
CA ILE A 101 -7.43 4.76 -5.10
C ILE A 101 -7.28 6.28 -5.10
N ASP A 102 -6.77 6.85 -6.19
CA ASP A 102 -6.54 8.30 -6.32
C ASP A 102 -7.74 9.05 -6.93
N THR A 103 -8.95 8.53 -6.75
CA THR A 103 -10.19 9.16 -7.23
C THR A 103 -10.36 10.56 -6.64
N ASP A 104 -10.78 11.50 -7.49
CA ASP A 104 -10.98 12.92 -7.16
C ASP A 104 -9.72 13.69 -6.71
N ILE A 105 -8.54 13.11 -6.93
CA ILE A 105 -7.26 13.79 -6.75
C ILE A 105 -6.76 14.28 -8.12
N ALA A 106 -6.34 15.55 -8.19
CA ALA A 106 -5.67 16.05 -9.39
C ALA A 106 -4.36 15.27 -9.62
N GLY A 107 -4.04 14.95 -10.88
CA GLY A 107 -2.96 14.00 -11.20
C GLY A 107 -1.58 14.33 -10.59
N SER A 108 -1.28 15.61 -10.35
CA SER A 108 -0.04 16.06 -9.69
C SER A 108 0.04 15.70 -8.19
N PHE A 109 -1.07 15.35 -7.58
CA PHE A 109 -1.19 14.98 -6.16
C PHE A 109 -1.52 13.50 -5.97
N SER A 110 -1.55 12.72 -7.05
CA SER A 110 -1.78 11.29 -6.95
C SER A 110 -0.67 10.63 -6.11
N PRO A 111 -1.03 9.83 -5.08
CA PRO A 111 -0.04 9.05 -4.33
C PRO A 111 0.54 7.87 -5.15
N ILE A 112 -0.03 7.59 -6.33
CA ILE A 112 0.41 6.50 -7.21
C ILE A 112 1.40 7.07 -8.23
N SER A 113 2.59 7.40 -7.76
CA SER A 113 3.67 7.95 -8.59
C SER A 113 4.64 6.86 -9.06
N LYS A 114 5.53 7.24 -9.98
CA LYS A 114 6.69 6.39 -10.37
C LYS A 114 7.54 6.02 -9.16
N GLN A 115 7.89 7.00 -8.31
CA GLN A 115 8.81 6.80 -7.18
C GLN A 115 8.18 5.87 -6.14
N PHE A 116 6.87 6.03 -5.90
CA PHE A 116 6.13 5.12 -5.03
C PHE A 116 6.16 3.68 -5.56
N ILE A 117 5.84 3.46 -6.84
CA ILE A 117 5.86 2.11 -7.43
C ILE A 117 7.27 1.50 -7.36
N GLU A 118 8.32 2.28 -7.66
CA GLU A 118 9.71 1.81 -7.53
C GLU A 118 10.05 1.44 -6.08
N SER A 119 9.55 2.19 -5.10
CA SER A 119 9.77 1.92 -3.67
C SER A 119 9.17 0.59 -3.21
N LEU A 120 8.17 0.07 -3.92
CA LEU A 120 7.55 -1.23 -3.65
C LEU A 120 8.39 -2.40 -4.18
N HIS A 121 9.44 -2.20 -4.97
CA HIS A 121 10.28 -3.30 -5.46
C HIS A 121 10.93 -4.10 -4.30
N THR A 122 11.18 -5.40 -4.43
CA THR A 122 11.71 -6.18 -3.29
C THR A 122 13.17 -5.90 -2.95
N SER A 123 14.02 -5.73 -3.96
CA SER A 123 15.49 -5.65 -3.78
C SER A 123 16.16 -4.35 -4.26
N ARG A 124 15.40 -3.38 -4.76
CA ARG A 124 15.95 -2.18 -5.40
C ARG A 124 15.99 -1.01 -4.43
N THR A 125 17.13 -0.33 -4.35
CA THR A 125 17.20 0.97 -3.69
C THR A 125 16.55 2.04 -4.56
N SER A 126 16.05 3.10 -3.94
CA SER A 126 15.53 4.29 -4.61
C SER A 126 15.88 5.52 -3.78
N ASP A 127 15.60 6.71 -4.31
CA ASP A 127 15.80 7.97 -3.58
C ASP A 127 15.03 7.99 -2.23
N LEU A 128 13.94 7.21 -2.14
CA LEU A 128 13.12 7.06 -0.93
C LEU A 128 13.55 5.88 -0.06
N ARG A 129 14.38 4.98 -0.60
CA ARG A 129 14.79 3.74 0.05
C ARG A 129 16.28 3.47 -0.15
N LEU A 130 17.06 3.94 0.83
CA LEU A 130 18.51 3.75 0.87
C LEU A 130 18.90 2.27 1.09
N GLU A 131 18.03 1.51 1.76
CA GLU A 131 18.24 0.10 2.06
C GLU A 131 17.55 -0.81 1.05
N ALA A 132 18.13 -1.98 0.82
CA ALA A 132 17.55 -2.97 -0.09
C ALA A 132 16.33 -3.69 0.50
N GLU A 133 16.00 -3.45 1.78
CA GLU A 133 14.89 -4.13 2.46
C GLU A 133 13.51 -3.77 1.88
N PRO A 134 12.61 -4.75 1.71
CA PRO A 134 11.27 -4.50 1.18
C PRO A 134 10.41 -3.75 2.21
N LEU A 135 9.72 -2.69 1.76
CA LEU A 135 8.87 -1.87 2.64
C LEU A 135 7.74 -2.66 3.33
N ILE A 136 7.17 -3.61 2.60
CA ILE A 136 6.05 -4.45 3.04
C ILE A 136 6.36 -5.89 2.62
N PRO A 137 7.16 -6.63 3.43
CA PRO A 137 7.60 -7.98 3.08
C PRO A 137 6.43 -8.95 2.98
N ARG A 138 5.30 -8.70 3.66
CA ARG A 138 4.15 -9.62 3.73
C ARG A 138 3.05 -9.34 2.70
N LEU A 139 3.30 -8.46 1.73
CA LEU A 139 2.28 -8.03 0.77
C LEU A 139 1.85 -9.17 -0.15
N HIS A 140 0.55 -9.49 -0.11
CA HIS A 140 -0.08 -10.57 -0.87
C HIS A 140 -1.03 -10.04 -1.94
N SER A 141 -1.75 -8.94 -1.65
CA SER A 141 -2.71 -8.31 -2.55
C SER A 141 -2.41 -6.82 -2.70
N LEU A 142 -2.28 -6.36 -3.94
CA LEU A 142 -2.04 -4.96 -4.28
C LEU A 142 -3.07 -4.49 -5.31
N THR A 143 -3.83 -3.47 -4.94
CA THR A 143 -4.76 -2.77 -5.86
C THR A 143 -4.36 -1.31 -5.98
N LEU A 144 -4.11 -0.88 -7.21
CA LEU A 144 -3.83 0.50 -7.57
C LEU A 144 -4.87 0.98 -8.58
N ASP A 145 -5.64 1.99 -8.22
CA ASP A 145 -6.60 2.66 -9.11
C ASP A 145 -6.14 4.09 -9.31
N THR A 146 -5.62 4.37 -10.51
CA THR A 146 -4.95 5.62 -10.82
C THR A 146 -5.58 6.40 -11.98
N GLY A 147 -5.72 7.70 -11.76
CA GLY A 147 -5.98 8.69 -12.80
C GLY A 147 -4.70 9.26 -13.43
N ALA A 148 -3.52 8.95 -12.87
CA ALA A 148 -2.26 9.49 -13.33
C ALA A 148 -1.80 8.84 -14.66
N THR A 149 -1.12 9.64 -15.47
CA THR A 149 -0.53 9.22 -16.76
C THR A 149 1.01 9.30 -16.74
N ALA A 150 1.59 9.62 -15.59
CA ALA A 150 2.96 10.13 -15.48
C ALA A 150 4.07 9.07 -15.38
N PHE A 151 3.74 7.78 -15.23
CA PHE A 151 4.74 6.72 -15.09
C PHE A 151 4.69 5.70 -16.23
N ARG A 152 5.85 5.10 -16.51
CA ARG A 152 6.02 4.09 -17.56
C ARG A 152 5.56 2.72 -17.07
N ASP A 153 4.88 1.96 -17.93
CA ASP A 153 4.36 0.62 -17.60
C ASP A 153 5.44 -0.36 -17.16
N LYS A 154 6.65 -0.25 -17.72
CA LYS A 154 7.80 -1.07 -17.34
C LYS A 154 8.08 -1.03 -15.84
N VAL A 155 7.88 0.13 -15.19
CA VAL A 155 8.09 0.27 -13.74
C VAL A 155 7.12 -0.59 -12.95
N VAL A 156 5.86 -0.68 -13.40
CA VAL A 156 4.84 -1.55 -12.79
C VAL A 156 5.22 -3.02 -12.99
N ILE A 157 5.57 -3.40 -14.22
CA ILE A 157 5.95 -4.77 -14.58
C ILE A 157 7.14 -5.24 -13.75
N ASP A 158 8.20 -4.42 -13.68
CA ASP A 158 9.39 -4.71 -12.89
C ASP A 158 9.05 -4.87 -11.40
N MET A 159 8.21 -4.00 -10.84
CA MET A 159 7.76 -4.09 -9.45
C MET A 159 6.99 -5.40 -9.18
N VAL A 160 6.00 -5.74 -10.02
CA VAL A 160 5.19 -6.97 -9.88
C VAL A 160 6.07 -8.20 -9.95
N ARG A 161 6.95 -8.29 -10.96
CA ARG A 161 7.89 -9.41 -11.12
C ARG A 161 8.83 -9.56 -9.94
N SER A 162 9.28 -8.46 -9.36
CA SER A 162 10.17 -8.50 -8.18
C SER A 162 9.51 -9.14 -6.95
N ARG A 163 8.18 -9.10 -6.87
CA ARG A 163 7.38 -9.65 -5.76
C ARG A 163 6.79 -11.03 -6.07
N TRP A 164 6.85 -11.46 -7.32
CA TRP A 164 6.38 -12.79 -7.71
C TRP A 164 7.47 -13.84 -7.51
N ILE A 165 7.25 -14.72 -6.54
CA ILE A 165 8.10 -15.88 -6.26
C ILE A 165 7.30 -17.15 -6.60
N PRO A 166 7.65 -17.87 -7.69
CA PRO A 166 6.97 -19.10 -8.08
C PRO A 166 7.04 -20.15 -6.97
N SER A 167 5.88 -20.73 -6.59
CA SER A 167 5.78 -21.77 -5.56
C SER A 167 6.55 -23.05 -5.89
N VAL A 168 6.80 -23.30 -7.18
CA VAL A 168 7.47 -24.51 -7.70
C VAL A 168 8.92 -24.63 -7.22
N ILE A 169 9.58 -23.51 -6.91
CA ILE A 169 10.98 -23.49 -6.46
C ILE A 169 11.12 -23.91 -4.99
N SER A 170 10.07 -23.74 -4.19
CA SER A 170 10.12 -24.05 -2.74
C SER A 170 9.96 -25.53 -2.39
N SER A 171 9.51 -26.38 -3.33
CA SER A 171 9.17 -27.79 -3.04
C SER A 171 10.11 -28.81 -3.71
N ALA A 172 10.76 -28.45 -4.83
CA ALA A 172 11.53 -29.40 -5.63
C ALA A 172 13.02 -29.48 -5.26
N ASN A 173 13.57 -28.46 -4.61
CA ASN A 173 14.94 -28.47 -4.12
C ASN A 173 14.93 -28.44 -2.60
N GLY A 174 15.02 -29.62 -1.97
CA GLY A 174 15.41 -29.77 -0.55
C GLY A 174 16.81 -29.23 -0.23
N ILE A 175 17.41 -28.46 -1.14
CA ILE A 175 18.56 -27.61 -0.92
C ILE A 175 18.00 -26.31 -0.34
N SER A 176 17.93 -26.29 0.99
CA SER A 176 17.79 -25.09 1.79
C SER A 176 18.75 -24.04 1.22
N SER A 177 18.25 -23.14 0.38
CA SER A 177 19.00 -22.00 -0.13
C SER A 177 19.60 -21.35 1.10
N SER A 178 20.93 -21.39 1.19
CA SER A 178 21.66 -20.99 2.38
C SER A 178 21.10 -19.66 2.85
N ILE A 179 20.44 -19.74 3.99
CA ILE A 179 19.91 -18.63 4.72
C ILE A 179 21.12 -17.71 4.92
N LYS A 180 21.22 -16.63 4.14
CA LYS A 180 21.85 -15.43 4.67
C LYS A 180 20.98 -15.08 5.86
N GLU A 181 21.41 -15.55 7.03
CA GLU A 181 20.81 -15.27 8.33
C GLU A 181 20.57 -13.77 8.42
N GLY A 182 19.30 -13.37 8.36
CA GLY A 182 18.91 -12.00 8.67
C GLY A 182 17.92 -11.33 7.73
N LEU A 183 17.74 -11.76 6.48
CA LEU A 183 16.73 -11.10 5.62
C LEU A 183 15.32 -11.67 5.88
N PRO A 184 14.34 -10.81 6.20
CA PRO A 184 12.98 -11.25 6.46
C PRO A 184 12.41 -11.93 5.21
N PRO A 185 11.74 -13.10 5.34
CA PRO A 185 11.13 -13.77 4.21
C PRO A 185 10.10 -12.84 3.57
N VAL A 186 10.28 -12.57 2.28
CA VAL A 186 9.32 -11.80 1.48
C VAL A 186 8.25 -12.76 1.00
N ASP A 187 7.00 -12.49 1.37
CA ASP A 187 5.86 -13.21 0.83
C ASP A 187 5.67 -12.87 -0.65
N CYS A 188 5.16 -13.85 -1.40
CA CYS A 188 4.85 -13.69 -2.80
C CYS A 188 3.56 -12.89 -3.00
N LEU A 189 3.59 -11.88 -3.86
CA LEU A 189 2.40 -11.15 -4.30
C LEU A 189 1.52 -12.08 -5.13
N ARG A 190 0.32 -12.41 -4.65
CA ARG A 190 -0.60 -13.32 -5.36
C ARG A 190 -1.66 -12.60 -6.16
N GLU A 191 -1.98 -11.37 -5.81
CA GLU A 191 -3.03 -10.62 -6.47
C GLU A 191 -2.53 -9.22 -6.82
N PHE A 192 -2.63 -8.86 -8.09
CA PHE A 192 -2.30 -7.54 -8.57
C PHE A 192 -3.43 -6.99 -9.44
N THR A 193 -3.99 -5.85 -9.01
CA THR A 193 -5.00 -5.12 -9.77
C THR A 193 -4.49 -3.72 -10.08
N MET A 194 -4.53 -3.37 -11.36
CA MET A 194 -4.17 -2.04 -11.86
C MET A 194 -5.32 -1.47 -12.68
N LYS A 195 -5.87 -0.34 -12.26
CA LYS A 195 -6.93 0.36 -13.00
C LYS A 195 -6.41 1.71 -13.46
N PHE A 196 -6.44 1.93 -14.76
CA PHE A 196 -6.07 3.21 -15.37
C PHE A 196 -7.32 3.92 -15.85
N ARG A 197 -7.72 4.99 -15.17
CA ARG A 197 -8.95 5.73 -15.49
C ARG A 197 -8.79 6.67 -16.68
N ASN A 198 -7.56 7.13 -16.93
CA ASN A 198 -7.25 8.14 -17.95
C ASN A 198 -6.29 7.66 -19.05
N ARG A 199 -5.99 6.36 -19.13
CA ARG A 199 -5.10 5.79 -20.16
C ARG A 199 -5.88 4.82 -21.06
N SER A 200 -5.64 4.94 -22.36
CA SER A 200 -6.06 3.93 -23.34
C SER A 200 -5.21 2.67 -23.20
N ASN A 201 -5.72 1.54 -23.69
CA ASN A 201 -4.98 0.28 -23.72
C ASN A 201 -3.65 0.46 -24.50
N PRO A 202 -2.49 0.24 -23.88
CA PRO A 202 -1.19 0.37 -24.54
C PRO A 202 -0.85 -0.82 -25.46
N GLY A 203 -1.75 -1.78 -25.65
CA GLY A 203 -1.51 -3.01 -26.41
C GLY A 203 -0.78 -4.04 -25.55
N ASP A 204 0.23 -4.70 -26.11
CA ASP A 204 0.88 -5.88 -25.51
C ASP A 204 1.95 -5.53 -24.46
N VAL A 205 1.99 -4.28 -23.98
CA VAL A 205 2.99 -3.82 -23.02
C VAL A 205 3.01 -4.66 -21.73
N TYR A 206 1.87 -5.23 -21.35
CA TYR A 206 1.72 -6.07 -20.16
C TYR A 206 1.76 -7.59 -20.41
N GLU A 207 1.96 -8.03 -21.67
CA GLU A 207 2.23 -9.43 -22.03
C GLU A 207 3.33 -10.09 -21.16
N PRO A 208 4.40 -9.37 -20.73
CA PRO A 208 5.38 -9.90 -19.79
C PRO A 208 4.80 -10.45 -18.47
N LEU A 209 3.58 -10.07 -18.08
CA LEU A 209 2.89 -10.56 -16.89
C LEU A 209 1.97 -11.76 -17.17
N ASP A 210 1.69 -12.12 -18.42
CA ASP A 210 0.83 -13.26 -18.77
C ASP A 210 1.40 -14.58 -18.26
N LEU A 211 2.73 -14.73 -18.33
CA LEU A 211 3.42 -15.89 -17.74
C LEU A 211 3.26 -15.92 -16.21
N THR A 212 3.19 -14.75 -15.58
CA THR A 212 2.99 -14.64 -14.12
C THR A 212 1.58 -15.08 -13.74
N GLU A 213 0.58 -14.66 -14.52
CA GLU A 213 -0.80 -15.09 -14.36
C GLU A 213 -0.97 -16.59 -14.57
N LYS A 214 -0.40 -17.14 -15.67
CA LYS A 214 -0.39 -18.60 -15.95
C LYS A 214 0.24 -19.42 -14.82
N ASN A 215 1.14 -18.83 -14.04
CA ASN A 215 1.79 -19.47 -12.90
C ASN A 215 1.04 -19.28 -11.56
N GLY A 216 -0.18 -18.73 -11.59
CA GLY A 216 -1.09 -18.67 -10.45
C GLY A 216 -1.22 -17.30 -9.77
N MET A 217 -0.67 -16.23 -10.34
CA MET A 217 -0.98 -14.87 -9.89
C MET A 217 -2.35 -14.44 -10.43
N ARG A 218 -3.22 -13.86 -9.60
CA ARG A 218 -4.43 -13.20 -10.09
C ARG A 218 -4.08 -11.80 -10.59
N LEU A 219 -4.08 -11.62 -11.91
CA LEU A 219 -3.74 -10.36 -12.56
C LEU A 219 -5.00 -9.70 -13.12
N VAL A 220 -5.23 -8.43 -12.82
CA VAL A 220 -6.32 -7.64 -13.41
C VAL A 220 -5.79 -6.28 -13.83
N ILE A 221 -5.77 -6.02 -15.13
CA ILE A 221 -5.38 -4.71 -15.67
C ILE A 221 -6.53 -4.16 -16.51
N THR A 222 -7.05 -3.00 -16.13
CA THR A 222 -8.17 -2.36 -16.82
C THR A 222 -7.85 -0.94 -17.24
N TRP A 223 -8.36 -0.56 -18.40
CA TRP A 223 -8.12 0.74 -19.05
C TRP A 223 -9.37 1.59 -19.07
N LYS A 224 -9.22 2.85 -19.50
CA LYS A 224 -10.36 3.67 -19.90
C LYS A 224 -11.09 2.96 -21.05
N LYS A 225 -12.40 2.76 -20.87
CA LYS A 225 -13.29 2.26 -21.92
C LYS A 225 -13.48 3.29 -23.02
#